data_AF-A0A6P0I9U1-F1
#
_entry.id   AF-A0A6P0I9U1-F1
#
_cell.length_a   1.000
_cell.length_b   1.000
_cell.length_c   1.000
_cell.angle_alpha   90.00
_cell.angle_beta   90.00
_cell.angle_gamma   90.00
#
_symmetry.space_group_name_H-M   'P 1'
#
loop_
_entity.id
_entity.type
_entity.pdbx_description
1 polymer ?
#
loop_
_entity_poly.entity_id
_entity_poly.type
_entity_poly.pdbx_seq_one_letter_code
_entity_poly.pdbx_strand_id
1 'polypeptide(L)'
;KISDRVVISQIINGVAFSSIITGKEFNNSRSILIGATPIKSNQGVIGGMIIGTTINNQLLDEISTETNKYIVAFQNKEIIASSLPINEKFYWDKFHQKHDQKLNKIKIDEHLYIVKNINLFALDGTKLELTALSPLADLEEATQQLVIIIGLFSLLGSVIVILVGYSLSNVIANRITTVTSATEELAKGDLKMRLPVTYNDEVDKLAEGFNLMAQKLEERELKIKLKVQKLEETLEKFLSSEETLE
;
A
#
# COMPACT_ATOMS: atom_id res chain seq x y z
N LYS A 1 31.57 -40.43 21.62
CA LYS A 1 32.20 -39.94 22.87
C LYS A 1 32.39 -38.43 22.74
N ILE A 2 31.74 -37.63 23.60
CA ILE A 2 31.91 -36.17 23.60
C ILE A 2 33.32 -35.89 24.17
N SER A 3 34.25 -35.51 23.31
CA SER A 3 35.66 -35.31 23.68
C SER A 3 35.97 -33.83 23.81
N ASP A 4 35.13 -33.07 24.51
CA ASP A 4 35.40 -31.66 24.75
C ASP A 4 35.67 -31.41 26.24
N ARG A 5 36.94 -31.29 26.60
CA ARG A 5 37.39 -30.97 27.96
C ARG A 5 36.94 -29.57 28.38
N VAL A 6 36.67 -28.68 27.43
CA VAL A 6 36.21 -27.31 27.69
C VAL A 6 34.77 -27.31 28.20
N VAL A 7 33.93 -28.21 27.68
CA VAL A 7 32.54 -28.36 28.14
C VAL A 7 32.49 -28.78 29.61
N ILE A 8 33.30 -29.78 29.97
CA ILE A 8 33.33 -30.32 31.34
C ILE A 8 33.90 -29.29 32.33
N SER A 9 34.93 -28.52 31.96
CA SER A 9 35.53 -27.53 32.85
C SER A 9 34.57 -26.37 33.18
N GLN A 10 33.77 -25.91 32.21
CA GLN A 10 32.77 -24.85 32.43
C GLN A 10 31.66 -25.27 33.39
N ILE A 11 31.20 -26.52 33.28
CA ILE A 11 30.20 -27.10 34.18
C ILE A 11 30.73 -27.17 35.62
N ILE A 12 31.97 -27.66 35.81
CA ILE A 12 32.60 -27.75 37.13
C ILE A 12 32.74 -26.37 37.77
N ASN A 13 33.00 -25.33 36.97
CA ASN A 13 33.06 -23.95 37.42
C ASN A 13 31.68 -23.32 37.70
N GLY A 14 30.59 -24.07 37.55
CA GLY A 14 29.25 -23.62 37.90
C GLY A 14 28.62 -22.68 36.86
N VAL A 15 29.07 -22.73 35.61
CA VAL A 15 28.57 -21.92 34.48
C VAL A 15 27.68 -22.77 33.58
N ALA A 16 26.48 -22.28 33.29
CA ALA A 16 25.60 -22.86 32.27
C ALA A 16 25.95 -22.25 30.89
N PHE A 17 25.91 -23.06 29.84
CA PHE A 17 26.20 -22.59 28.48
C PHE A 17 25.55 -23.48 27.42
N SER A 18 25.41 -22.93 26.21
CA SER A 18 25.05 -23.67 25.00
C SER A 18 26.21 -23.59 24.01
N SER A 19 26.56 -24.70 23.37
CA SER A 19 27.62 -24.74 22.36
C SER A 19 27.32 -25.80 21.31
N ILE A 20 28.15 -25.86 20.27
CA ILE A 20 28.11 -26.92 19.26
C ILE A 20 29.34 -27.77 19.49
N ILE A 21 29.18 -29.08 19.46
CA ILE A 21 30.29 -30.04 19.52
C ILE A 21 30.25 -30.94 18.28
N THR A 22 31.43 -31.40 17.87
CA THR A 22 31.51 -32.42 16.81
C THR A 22 31.52 -33.81 17.45
N GLY A 23 30.44 -34.57 17.25
CA GLY A 23 30.36 -35.97 17.62
C GLY A 23 31.02 -36.84 16.55
N LYS A 24 31.95 -37.73 16.96
CA LYS A 24 32.47 -38.81 16.12
C LYS A 24 31.70 -40.10 16.38
N GLU A 25 30.98 -40.58 15.38
CA GLU A 25 30.33 -41.88 15.36
C GLU A 25 30.60 -42.51 13.98
N PHE A 26 31.26 -43.68 13.95
CA PHE A 26 31.58 -44.48 12.74
C PHE A 26 31.71 -43.68 11.43
N ASN A 27 32.91 -43.14 11.15
CA ASN A 27 33.29 -42.44 9.92
C ASN A 27 32.51 -41.16 9.54
N ASN A 28 31.50 -40.73 10.29
CA ASN A 28 30.76 -39.51 9.97
C ASN A 28 30.81 -38.50 11.13
N SER A 29 31.19 -37.26 10.83
CA SER A 29 31.23 -36.17 11.81
C SER A 29 29.85 -35.53 11.88
N ARG A 30 29.18 -35.62 13.04
CA ARG A 30 27.88 -34.98 13.25
C ARG A 30 28.04 -33.76 14.14
N SER A 31 27.51 -32.62 13.72
CA SER A 31 27.41 -31.45 14.60
C SER A 31 26.25 -31.64 15.58
N ILE A 32 26.51 -31.45 16.87
CA ILE A 32 25.54 -31.61 17.95
C ILE A 32 25.44 -30.27 18.69
N LEU A 33 24.24 -29.72 18.76
CA LEU A 33 23.95 -28.59 19.63
C LEU A 33 23.77 -29.14 21.05
N ILE A 34 24.53 -28.62 22.01
CA ILE A 34 24.44 -29.01 23.42
C ILE A 34 24.09 -27.82 24.30
N GLY A 35 23.28 -28.08 25.32
CA GLY A 35 23.08 -27.22 26.48
C GLY A 35 23.62 -27.94 27.72
N ALA A 36 24.45 -27.25 28.49
CA ALA A 36 25.06 -27.79 29.70
C ALA A 36 24.72 -26.89 30.90
N THR A 37 24.31 -27.50 32.01
CA THR A 37 24.01 -26.79 33.25
C THR A 37 24.61 -27.50 34.47
N PRO A 38 25.23 -26.77 35.41
CA PRO A 38 25.77 -27.34 36.63
C PRO A 38 24.65 -27.70 37.61
N ILE A 39 24.83 -28.82 38.33
CA ILE A 39 23.97 -29.23 39.44
C ILE A 39 24.68 -28.82 40.73
N LYS A 40 24.05 -27.90 41.47
CA LYS A 40 24.61 -27.31 42.69
C LYS A 40 23.91 -27.88 43.93
N SER A 41 24.68 -28.04 45.00
CA SER A 41 24.23 -28.32 46.37
C SER A 41 24.77 -27.21 47.28
N ASN A 42 24.36 -27.21 48.55
CA ASN A 42 24.85 -26.28 49.58
C ASN A 42 26.36 -26.39 49.82
N GLN A 43 27.00 -27.46 49.34
CA GLN A 43 28.45 -27.70 49.43
C GLN A 43 29.22 -27.34 48.14
N GLY A 44 28.53 -26.86 47.09
CA GLY A 44 29.15 -26.50 45.80
C GLY A 44 28.56 -27.26 44.61
N VAL A 45 29.27 -27.27 43.48
CA VAL A 45 28.86 -28.01 42.27
C VAL A 45 29.09 -29.50 42.50
N ILE A 46 28.02 -30.29 42.52
CA ILE A 46 28.06 -31.74 42.74
C ILE A 46 27.97 -32.54 41.44
N GLY A 47 27.65 -31.89 40.32
CA GLY A 47 27.59 -32.54 39.01
C GLY A 47 27.16 -31.57 37.92
N GLY A 48 26.79 -32.12 36.77
CA GLY A 48 26.24 -31.36 35.67
C GLY A 48 25.36 -32.20 34.76
N MET A 49 24.42 -31.53 34.11
CA MET A 49 23.54 -32.10 33.10
C MET A 49 23.91 -31.54 31.74
N ILE A 50 24.06 -32.42 30.75
CA ILE A 50 24.27 -32.06 29.35
C ILE A 50 23.11 -32.65 28.55
N ILE A 51 22.40 -31.80 27.84
CA ILE A 51 21.35 -32.17 26.88
C ILE A 51 21.86 -31.78 25.51
N GLY A 52 21.62 -32.61 24.49
CA GLY A 52 22.02 -32.26 23.13
C GLY A 52 21.09 -32.82 22.07
N THR A 53 21.08 -32.16 20.92
CA THR A 53 20.39 -32.60 19.71
C THR A 53 21.35 -32.55 18.52
N THR A 54 21.25 -33.52 17.62
CA THR A 54 22.06 -33.57 16.40
C THR A 54 21.49 -32.63 15.36
N ILE A 55 22.33 -31.85 14.69
CA ILE A 55 21.95 -31.07 13.52
C ILE A 55 21.94 -32.01 12.32
N ASN A 56 20.73 -32.33 11.83
CA ASN A 56 20.48 -33.24 10.73
C ASN A 56 19.35 -32.68 9.84
N ASN A 57 19.10 -33.31 8.69
CA ASN A 57 18.05 -32.86 7.76
C ASN A 57 16.68 -32.80 8.44
N GLN A 58 16.32 -33.81 9.24
CA GLN A 58 15.04 -33.86 9.95
C GLN A 58 14.79 -32.65 10.86
N LEU A 59 15.80 -32.24 11.65
CA LEU A 59 15.71 -31.06 12.51
C LEU A 59 15.56 -29.78 11.68
N LEU A 60 16.29 -29.68 10.57
CA LEU A 60 16.19 -28.52 9.69
C LEU A 60 14.84 -28.49 8.97
N ASP A 61 14.28 -29.63 8.57
CA ASP A 61 12.96 -29.75 7.94
C ASP A 61 11.84 -29.32 8.90
N GLU A 62 11.93 -29.70 10.17
CA GLU A 62 10.99 -29.27 11.22
C GLU A 62 11.01 -27.74 11.36
N ILE A 63 12.21 -27.14 11.48
CA ILE A 63 12.37 -25.69 11.54
C ILE A 63 11.89 -25.03 10.24
N SER A 64 12.16 -25.65 9.09
CA SER A 64 11.78 -25.13 7.77
C SER A 64 10.27 -25.06 7.61
N THR A 65 9.57 -26.07 8.12
CA THR A 65 8.10 -26.16 8.10
C THR A 65 7.47 -25.08 8.99
N GLU A 66 7.99 -24.91 10.21
CA GLU A 66 7.49 -23.91 11.16
C GLU A 66 7.80 -22.47 10.74
N THR A 67 8.94 -22.24 10.10
CA THR A 67 9.41 -20.88 9.77
C THR A 67 9.15 -20.46 8.33
N ASN A 68 8.68 -21.38 7.48
CA ASN A 68 8.57 -21.24 6.03
C ASN A 68 9.88 -20.73 5.38
N LYS A 69 11.02 -21.27 5.84
CA LYS A 69 12.37 -20.89 5.37
C LYS A 69 13.24 -22.10 5.28
N TYR A 70 13.94 -22.26 4.17
CA TYR A 70 14.91 -23.33 4.06
C TYR A 70 16.19 -22.99 4.81
N ILE A 71 16.82 -23.99 5.42
CA ILE A 71 18.05 -23.84 6.18
C ILE A 71 19.06 -24.85 5.65
N VAL A 72 20.27 -24.38 5.41
CA VAL A 72 21.40 -25.23 5.03
C VAL A 72 22.52 -25.02 6.04
N ALA A 73 23.04 -26.12 6.59
CA ALA A 73 24.10 -26.11 7.57
C ALA A 73 25.41 -26.56 6.94
N PHE A 74 26.45 -25.74 7.12
CA PHE A 74 27.78 -25.95 6.59
C PHE A 74 28.80 -26.08 7.72
N GLN A 75 29.68 -27.05 7.59
CA GLN A 75 30.87 -27.21 8.42
C GLN A 75 32.06 -27.44 7.50
N ASN A 76 33.16 -26.68 7.66
CA ASN A 76 34.32 -26.75 6.78
C ASN A 76 34.01 -26.61 5.27
N LYS A 77 32.97 -25.83 4.93
CA LYS A 77 32.42 -25.64 3.56
C LYS A 77 31.68 -26.84 2.97
N GLU A 78 31.51 -27.92 3.71
CA GLU A 78 30.68 -29.06 3.33
C GLU A 78 29.29 -28.93 3.96
N ILE A 79 28.27 -29.35 3.22
CA ILE A 79 26.90 -29.42 3.75
C ILE A 79 26.83 -30.60 4.72
N ILE A 80 26.47 -30.33 5.96
CA ILE A 80 26.23 -31.38 6.96
C ILE A 80 24.74 -31.68 7.15
N ALA A 81 23.87 -30.72 6.81
CA ALA A 81 22.43 -30.87 6.81
C ALA A 81 21.77 -29.82 5.91
N SER A 82 20.63 -30.14 5.32
CA SER A 82 19.82 -29.23 4.50
C SER A 82 18.34 -29.57 4.63
N SER A 83 17.50 -28.54 4.77
CA SER A 83 16.04 -28.68 4.55
C SER A 83 15.60 -28.34 3.13
N LEU A 84 16.49 -27.77 2.32
CA LEU A 84 16.24 -27.57 0.91
C LEU A 84 16.41 -28.92 0.18
N PRO A 85 15.48 -29.32 -0.71
CA PRO A 85 15.60 -30.53 -1.52
C PRO A 85 16.67 -30.32 -2.60
N ILE A 86 17.94 -30.34 -2.19
CA ILE A 86 19.09 -30.12 -3.05
C ILE A 86 19.41 -31.41 -3.80
N ASN A 87 19.34 -31.39 -5.13
CA ASN A 87 20.07 -32.36 -5.93
C ASN A 87 21.57 -32.12 -5.72
N GLU A 88 22.33 -33.18 -5.42
CA GLU A 88 23.75 -33.18 -5.03
C GLU A 88 24.73 -32.34 -5.89
N LYS A 89 24.28 -31.80 -7.04
CA LYS A 89 25.07 -30.98 -7.97
C LYS A 89 24.97 -29.47 -7.77
N PHE A 90 24.25 -28.95 -6.78
CA PHE A 90 24.30 -27.51 -6.51
C PHE A 90 25.66 -27.13 -5.91
N TYR A 91 26.54 -26.56 -6.74
CA TYR A 91 27.89 -26.15 -6.36
C TYR A 91 27.86 -24.93 -5.43
N TRP A 92 27.84 -25.19 -4.12
CA TRP A 92 27.91 -24.18 -3.05
C TRP A 92 29.21 -23.36 -3.03
N ASP A 93 30.22 -23.73 -3.81
CA ASP A 93 31.46 -22.96 -3.95
C ASP A 93 31.24 -21.50 -4.41
N LYS A 94 30.15 -21.24 -5.15
CA LYS A 94 29.77 -19.86 -5.54
C LYS A 94 29.24 -19.03 -4.38
N PHE A 95 28.80 -19.65 -3.29
CA PHE A 95 28.20 -18.98 -2.13
C PHE A 95 29.23 -18.22 -1.29
N HIS A 96 30.44 -18.77 -1.17
CA HIS A 96 31.52 -18.19 -0.37
C HIS A 96 32.28 -17.07 -1.09
N GLN A 97 32.02 -16.84 -2.38
CA GLN A 97 32.74 -15.87 -3.19
C GLN A 97 31.99 -14.53 -3.22
N LYS A 98 32.21 -13.73 -2.15
CA LYS A 98 32.08 -12.26 -2.14
C LYS A 98 30.66 -11.72 -2.40
N HIS A 99 29.80 -11.76 -1.38
CA HIS A 99 28.48 -11.12 -1.46
C HIS A 99 28.52 -9.65 -1.01
N ASP A 100 28.28 -8.79 -1.99
CA ASP A 100 28.19 -7.33 -1.93
C ASP A 100 26.97 -6.89 -1.09
N GLN A 101 27.15 -5.84 -0.29
CA GLN A 101 26.37 -5.51 0.90
C GLN A 101 24.93 -5.01 0.68
N LYS A 102 24.35 -5.13 -0.53
CA LYS A 102 23.12 -4.38 -0.84
C LYS A 102 21.82 -5.16 -0.97
N LEU A 103 21.84 -6.50 -1.08
CA LEU A 103 20.71 -7.43 -0.90
C LEU A 103 21.18 -8.84 -1.30
N ASN A 104 21.36 -9.75 -0.34
CA ASN A 104 21.83 -11.11 -0.64
C ASN A 104 20.68 -11.95 -1.23
N LYS A 105 20.45 -11.85 -2.54
CA LYS A 105 19.49 -12.71 -3.27
C LYS A 105 20.25 -13.80 -4.05
N ILE A 106 19.72 -15.01 -4.10
CA ILE A 106 20.26 -16.14 -4.87
C ILE A 106 19.17 -16.83 -5.66
N LYS A 107 19.48 -17.27 -6.88
CA LYS A 107 18.58 -18.09 -7.69
C LYS A 107 18.99 -19.56 -7.57
N ILE A 108 18.07 -20.43 -7.14
CA ILE A 108 18.26 -21.89 -7.03
C ILE A 108 17.10 -22.56 -7.76
N ASP A 109 17.40 -23.42 -8.76
CA ASP A 109 16.41 -24.17 -9.55
C ASP A 109 15.19 -23.31 -9.95
N GLU A 110 15.47 -22.18 -10.59
CA GLU A 110 14.51 -21.15 -11.04
C GLU A 110 13.87 -20.25 -9.97
N HIS A 111 14.02 -20.55 -8.69
CA HIS A 111 13.40 -19.76 -7.61
C HIS A 111 14.40 -18.77 -6.99
N LEU A 112 13.95 -17.55 -6.72
CA LEU A 112 14.78 -16.53 -6.08
C LEU A 112 14.58 -16.58 -4.55
N TYR A 113 15.69 -16.57 -3.81
CA TYR A 113 15.71 -16.63 -2.36
C TYR A 113 16.47 -15.44 -1.80
N ILE A 114 16.03 -14.95 -0.64
CA ILE A 114 16.82 -14.07 0.21
C ILE A 114 17.67 -14.92 1.13
N VAL A 115 18.96 -14.62 1.18
CA VAL A 115 19.97 -15.37 1.91
C VAL A 115 20.36 -14.59 3.17
N LYS A 116 20.34 -15.27 4.31
CA LYS A 116 20.91 -14.75 5.56
C LYS A 116 21.83 -15.79 6.20
N ASN A 117 23.08 -15.41 6.42
CA ASN A 117 24.08 -16.26 7.07
C ASN A 117 24.14 -16.01 8.56
N ILE A 118 24.14 -17.09 9.33
CA ILE A 118 24.26 -17.12 10.79
C ILE A 118 25.46 -18.00 11.09
N ASN A 119 26.50 -17.41 11.67
CA ASN A 119 27.68 -18.15 12.09
C ASN A 119 27.56 -18.49 13.57
N LEU A 120 27.62 -19.78 13.90
CA LEU A 120 27.68 -20.29 15.26
C LEU A 120 29.11 -20.78 15.53
N PHE A 121 29.66 -20.36 16.66
CA PHE A 121 31.03 -20.69 17.05
C PHE A 121 30.98 -21.59 18.29
N ALA A 122 31.61 -22.74 18.17
CA ALA A 122 31.84 -23.66 19.27
C ALA A 122 32.95 -23.17 20.20
N LEU A 123 32.99 -23.72 21.42
CA LEU A 123 34.03 -23.41 22.41
C LEU A 123 35.41 -23.95 22.00
N ASP A 124 35.46 -24.99 21.19
CA ASP A 124 36.69 -25.56 20.61
C ASP A 124 37.16 -24.81 19.34
N GLY A 125 36.47 -23.73 18.96
CA GLY A 125 36.76 -22.95 17.76
C GLY A 125 36.11 -23.50 16.48
N THR A 126 35.35 -24.60 16.55
CA THR A 126 34.58 -25.11 15.42
C THR A 126 33.55 -24.07 14.97
N LYS A 127 33.55 -23.75 13.68
CA LYS A 127 32.56 -22.85 13.06
C LYS A 127 31.48 -23.69 12.38
N LEU A 128 30.23 -23.47 12.75
CA LEU A 128 29.07 -23.92 12.00
C LEU A 128 28.43 -22.70 11.31
N GLU A 129 28.21 -22.79 10.01
CA GLU A 129 27.54 -21.74 9.24
C GLU A 129 26.15 -22.23 8.86
N LEU A 130 25.12 -21.53 9.31
CA LEU A 130 23.73 -21.77 8.94
C LEU A 130 23.30 -20.69 7.94
N THR A 131 22.81 -21.12 6.79
CA THR A 131 22.26 -20.24 5.77
C THR A 131 20.75 -20.42 5.74
N ALA A 132 20.02 -19.37 6.10
CA ALA A 132 18.58 -19.31 5.92
C ALA A 132 18.24 -18.73 4.54
N LEU A 133 17.35 -19.40 3.82
CA LEU A 133 16.85 -19.09 2.49
C LEU A 133 15.36 -18.82 2.60
N SER A 134 14.94 -17.58 2.36
CA SER A 134 13.52 -17.19 2.33
C SER A 134 13.06 -17.08 0.87
N PRO A 135 12.10 -17.91 0.41
CA PRO A 135 11.56 -17.81 -0.96
C PRO A 135 11.00 -16.41 -1.23
N LEU A 136 11.29 -15.84 -2.40
CA LEU A 136 10.70 -14.57 -2.81
C LEU A 136 9.35 -14.75 -3.53
N ALA A 137 9.05 -15.95 -4.02
CA ALA A 137 7.79 -16.27 -4.71
C ALA A 137 6.56 -15.93 -3.87
N ASP A 138 6.59 -16.25 -2.57
CA ASP A 138 5.51 -15.92 -1.62
C ASP A 138 5.24 -14.41 -1.55
N LEU A 139 6.27 -13.58 -1.76
CA LEU A 139 6.14 -12.13 -1.79
C LEU A 139 5.58 -11.66 -3.15
N GLU A 140 5.96 -12.31 -4.24
CA GLU A 140 5.47 -12.00 -5.59
C GLU A 140 3.97 -12.27 -5.71
N GLU A 141 3.48 -13.40 -5.22
CA GLU A 141 2.04 -13.72 -5.23
C GLU A 141 1.22 -12.69 -4.44
N ALA A 142 1.68 -12.32 -3.25
CA ALA A 142 1.03 -11.28 -2.45
C ALA A 142 1.00 -9.93 -3.17
N THR A 143 2.10 -9.56 -3.87
CA THR A 143 2.15 -8.31 -4.63
C THR A 143 1.20 -8.32 -5.84
N GLN A 144 1.05 -9.45 -6.53
CA GLN A 144 0.13 -9.55 -7.67
C GLN A 144 -1.33 -9.34 -7.24
N GLN A 145 -1.73 -9.94 -6.12
CA GLN A 145 -3.09 -9.74 -5.58
C GLN A 145 -3.34 -8.28 -5.22
N LEU A 146 -2.37 -7.62 -4.58
CA LEU A 146 -2.48 -6.19 -4.26
C LEU A 146 -2.60 -5.33 -5.52
N VAL A 147 -1.82 -5.60 -6.57
CA VAL A 147 -1.88 -4.85 -7.82
C VAL A 147 -3.26 -4.99 -8.48
N ILE A 148 -3.84 -6.20 -8.48
CA ILE A 148 -5.20 -6.43 -9.03
C ILE A 148 -6.23 -5.64 -8.23
N ILE A 149 -6.18 -5.71 -6.89
CA ILE A 149 -7.13 -4.99 -6.02
C ILE A 149 -7.01 -3.48 -6.23
N ILE A 150 -5.79 -2.93 -6.23
CA ILE A 150 -5.54 -1.50 -6.47
C ILE A 150 -6.02 -1.10 -7.87
N GLY A 151 -5.80 -1.95 -8.88
CA GLY A 151 -6.27 -1.74 -10.24
C GLY A 151 -7.79 -1.66 -10.32
N LEU A 152 -8.51 -2.57 -9.63
CA LEU A 152 -9.98 -2.56 -9.57
C LEU A 152 -10.52 -1.31 -8.87
N PHE A 153 -9.93 -0.92 -7.74
CA PHE A 153 -10.33 0.31 -7.04
C PHE A 153 -10.06 1.56 -7.88
N SER A 154 -8.94 1.60 -8.59
CA SER A 154 -8.58 2.70 -9.49
C SER A 154 -9.55 2.79 -10.67
N LEU A 155 -9.94 1.64 -11.25
CA LEU A 155 -10.94 1.58 -12.32
C LEU A 155 -12.30 2.07 -11.83
N LEU A 156 -12.77 1.58 -10.67
CA LEU A 156 -14.03 2.03 -10.06
C LEU A 156 -14.02 3.53 -9.77
N GLY A 157 -12.92 4.04 -9.18
CA GLY A 157 -12.75 5.47 -8.93
C GLY A 157 -12.80 6.30 -10.22
N SER A 158 -12.14 5.83 -11.29
CA SER A 158 -12.16 6.49 -12.59
C SER A 158 -13.58 6.56 -13.19
N VAL A 159 -14.34 5.46 -13.13
CA VAL A 159 -15.74 5.44 -13.59
C VAL A 159 -16.60 6.44 -12.82
N ILE A 160 -16.45 6.51 -11.50
CA ILE A 160 -17.20 7.47 -10.66
C ILE A 160 -16.85 8.91 -11.04
N VAL A 161 -15.56 9.23 -11.20
CA VAL A 161 -15.12 10.57 -11.60
C VAL A 161 -15.69 10.96 -12.97
N ILE A 162 -15.70 10.03 -13.93
CA ILE A 162 -16.28 10.27 -15.26
C ILE A 162 -17.79 10.53 -15.15
N LEU A 163 -18.52 9.71 -14.41
CA LEU A 163 -19.97 9.85 -14.25
C LEU A 163 -20.33 11.18 -13.56
N VAL A 164 -19.66 11.51 -12.46
CA VAL A 164 -19.89 12.76 -11.73
C VAL A 164 -19.50 13.98 -12.57
N GLY A 165 -18.34 13.93 -13.21
CA GLY A 165 -17.86 15.01 -14.08
C GLY A 165 -18.81 15.26 -15.24
N TYR A 166 -19.24 14.20 -15.92
CA TYR A 166 -20.20 14.28 -17.02
C TYR A 166 -21.56 14.83 -16.56
N SER A 167 -22.08 14.33 -15.43
CA SER A 167 -23.35 14.81 -14.86
C SER A 167 -23.28 16.30 -14.50
N LEU A 168 -22.20 16.72 -13.84
CA LEU A 168 -22.03 18.10 -13.41
C LEU A 168 -21.87 19.05 -14.61
N SER A 169 -21.07 18.66 -15.60
CA SER A 169 -20.93 19.43 -16.85
C SER A 169 -22.27 19.61 -17.55
N ASN A 170 -23.10 18.55 -17.65
CA ASN A 170 -24.42 18.65 -18.28
C ASN A 170 -25.38 19.57 -17.52
N VAL A 171 -25.39 19.50 -16.18
CA VAL A 171 -26.24 20.37 -15.34
C VAL A 171 -25.87 21.85 -15.55
N ILE A 172 -24.57 22.16 -15.49
CA ILE A 172 -24.10 23.54 -15.65
C ILE A 172 -24.35 24.03 -17.08
N ALA A 173 -24.00 23.22 -18.10
CA ALA A 173 -24.20 23.58 -19.50
C ALA A 173 -25.68 23.87 -19.80
N ASN A 174 -26.60 23.00 -19.37
CA ASN A 174 -28.03 23.20 -19.59
C ASN A 174 -28.55 24.48 -18.94
N ARG A 175 -28.09 24.82 -17.72
CA ARG A 175 -28.52 26.05 -17.05
C ARG A 175 -27.98 27.29 -17.75
N ILE A 176 -26.72 27.27 -18.20
CA ILE A 176 -26.14 28.35 -19.01
C ILE A 176 -26.94 28.51 -20.31
N THR A 177 -27.23 27.42 -21.02
CA THR A 177 -28.05 27.45 -22.24
C THR A 177 -29.44 28.01 -21.97
N THR A 178 -30.06 27.66 -20.84
CA THR A 178 -31.37 28.22 -20.45
C THR A 178 -31.32 29.74 -20.27
N VAL A 179 -30.26 30.26 -19.62
CA VAL A 179 -30.05 31.71 -19.49
C VAL A 179 -29.85 32.35 -20.86
N THR A 180 -29.06 31.72 -21.73
CA THR A 180 -28.82 32.20 -23.09
C THR A 180 -30.13 32.28 -23.88
N SER A 181 -30.94 31.22 -23.89
CA SER A 181 -32.23 31.21 -24.58
C SER A 181 -33.21 32.25 -24.02
N ALA A 182 -33.28 32.43 -22.69
CA ALA A 182 -34.12 33.47 -22.10
C ALA A 182 -33.67 34.88 -22.49
N THR A 183 -32.36 35.07 -22.65
CA THR A 183 -31.79 36.34 -23.15
C THR A 183 -32.19 36.62 -24.60
N GLU A 184 -32.21 35.59 -25.44
CA GLU A 184 -32.68 35.70 -26.83
C GLU A 184 -34.17 36.04 -26.90
N GLU A 185 -35.02 35.43 -26.08
CA GLU A 185 -36.46 35.75 -26.01
C GLU A 185 -36.72 37.16 -25.48
N LEU A 186 -35.96 37.59 -24.45
CA LEU A 186 -36.02 38.97 -23.95
C LEU A 186 -35.66 39.98 -25.05
N ALA A 187 -34.64 39.67 -25.87
CA ALA A 187 -34.23 40.52 -26.99
C ALA A 187 -35.28 40.59 -28.12
N LYS A 188 -36.13 39.57 -28.27
CA LYS A 188 -37.28 39.57 -29.19
C LYS A 188 -38.48 40.37 -28.67
N GLY A 189 -38.42 40.85 -27.43
CA GLY A 189 -39.42 41.73 -26.83
C GLY A 189 -40.31 41.07 -25.76
N ASP A 190 -40.06 39.81 -25.38
CA ASP A 190 -40.76 39.22 -24.23
C ASP A 190 -40.14 39.68 -22.91
N LEU A 191 -40.61 40.82 -22.40
CA LEU A 191 -40.16 41.39 -21.13
C LEU A 191 -40.72 40.68 -19.89
N LYS A 192 -41.66 39.73 -20.05
CA LYS A 192 -42.27 39.00 -18.94
C LYS A 192 -41.50 37.74 -18.55
N MET A 193 -40.55 37.31 -19.37
CA MET A 193 -39.75 36.13 -19.08
C MET A 193 -38.95 36.28 -17.79
N ARG A 194 -38.92 35.23 -16.97
CA ARG A 194 -38.16 35.15 -15.71
C ARG A 194 -37.48 33.79 -15.60
N LEU A 195 -36.26 33.78 -15.07
CA LEU A 195 -35.47 32.59 -14.80
C LEU A 195 -35.60 32.17 -13.32
N PRO A 196 -35.63 30.85 -13.02
CA PRO A 196 -35.64 30.34 -11.66
C PRO A 196 -34.27 30.52 -10.98
N VAL A 197 -34.27 30.70 -9.65
CA VAL A 197 -33.08 30.85 -8.79
C VAL A 197 -33.19 29.79 -7.67
N THR A 198 -32.32 28.77 -7.67
CA THR A 198 -32.54 27.54 -6.88
C THR A 198 -31.29 26.96 -6.17
N TYR A 199 -30.11 27.07 -6.77
CA TYR A 199 -28.83 26.50 -6.33
C TYR A 199 -27.93 27.48 -5.56
N ASN A 200 -28.24 28.79 -5.56
CA ASN A 200 -27.45 29.86 -4.93
C ASN A 200 -25.97 29.88 -5.39
N ASP A 201 -25.71 29.55 -6.66
CA ASP A 201 -24.39 29.54 -7.27
C ASP A 201 -24.18 30.72 -8.25
N GLU A 202 -23.04 30.76 -8.94
CA GLU A 202 -22.71 31.81 -9.92
C GLU A 202 -23.71 31.87 -11.07
N VAL A 203 -24.29 30.75 -11.47
CA VAL A 203 -25.30 30.69 -12.53
C VAL A 203 -26.62 31.30 -12.06
N ASP A 204 -26.96 31.13 -10.78
CA ASP A 204 -28.13 31.78 -10.18
C ASP A 204 -27.96 33.29 -10.01
N LYS A 205 -26.76 33.76 -9.67
CA LYS A 205 -26.47 35.21 -9.68
C LYS A 205 -26.68 35.81 -11.07
N LEU A 206 -26.38 35.05 -12.13
CA LEU A 206 -26.67 35.46 -13.50
C LEU A 206 -28.17 35.49 -13.78
N ALA A 207 -28.93 34.50 -13.30
CA ALA A 207 -30.39 34.48 -13.41
C ALA A 207 -31.07 35.64 -12.65
N GLU A 208 -30.59 35.98 -11.45
CA GLU A 208 -31.04 37.16 -10.70
C GLU A 208 -30.77 38.46 -11.47
N GLY A 209 -29.57 38.61 -12.02
CA GLY A 209 -29.21 39.76 -12.85
C GLY A 209 -30.08 39.88 -14.10
N PHE A 210 -30.39 38.76 -14.77
CA PHE A 210 -31.32 38.70 -15.89
C PHE A 210 -32.73 39.16 -15.48
N ASN A 211 -33.28 38.61 -14.40
CA ASN A 211 -34.61 38.95 -13.91
C ASN A 211 -34.75 40.44 -13.58
N LEU A 212 -33.73 41.03 -12.93
CA LEU A 212 -33.70 42.45 -12.62
C LEU A 212 -33.66 43.32 -13.90
N MET A 213 -32.91 42.88 -14.92
CA MET A 213 -32.86 43.58 -16.21
C MET A 213 -34.22 43.53 -16.92
N ALA A 214 -34.84 42.35 -16.99
CA ALA A 214 -36.16 42.17 -17.59
C ALA A 214 -37.22 43.04 -16.90
N GLN A 215 -37.22 43.08 -15.56
CA GLN A 215 -38.11 43.95 -14.79
C GLN A 215 -37.89 45.44 -15.11
N LYS A 216 -36.64 45.91 -15.15
CA LYS A 216 -36.35 47.32 -15.46
C LYS A 216 -36.76 47.71 -16.88
N LEU A 217 -36.65 46.80 -17.84
CA LEU A 217 -37.12 47.02 -19.21
C LEU A 217 -38.66 47.11 -19.24
N GLU A 218 -39.36 46.19 -18.57
CA GLU A 218 -40.82 46.17 -18.47
C GLU A 218 -41.37 47.47 -17.86
N GLU A 219 -40.78 47.92 -16.75
CA GLU A 219 -41.14 49.18 -16.10
C GLU A 219 -40.91 50.41 -17.00
N ARG A 220 -39.83 50.40 -17.81
CA ARG A 220 -39.54 51.47 -18.76
C ARG A 220 -40.56 51.49 -19.90
N GLU A 221 -40.91 50.34 -20.46
CA GLU A 221 -41.91 50.25 -21.52
C GLU A 221 -43.29 50.74 -21.03
N LEU A 222 -43.69 50.34 -19.81
CA LEU A 222 -44.94 50.80 -19.22
C LEU A 222 -44.95 52.31 -18.97
N LYS A 223 -43.84 52.89 -18.49
CA LYS A 223 -43.70 54.34 -18.35
C LYS A 223 -43.77 55.07 -19.70
N ILE A 224 -43.19 54.51 -20.76
CA ILE A 224 -43.28 55.09 -22.11
C ILE A 224 -44.74 55.07 -22.59
N LYS A 225 -45.45 53.94 -22.47
CA LYS A 225 -46.87 53.83 -22.85
C LYS A 225 -47.76 54.83 -22.10
N LEU A 226 -47.58 54.96 -20.79
CA LEU A 226 -48.31 55.94 -19.98
C LEU A 226 -48.03 57.39 -20.40
N LYS A 227 -46.78 57.71 -20.79
CA LYS A 227 -46.43 59.04 -21.29
C LYS A 227 -47.07 59.33 -22.64
N VAL A 228 -47.12 58.35 -23.55
CA VAL A 228 -47.78 58.47 -24.85
C VAL A 228 -49.27 58.71 -24.67
N GLN A 229 -49.96 57.92 -23.83
CA GLN A 229 -51.40 58.12 -23.54
C GLN A 229 -51.70 59.51 -22.97
N LYS A 230 -50.88 59.98 -22.01
CA LYS A 230 -51.06 61.34 -21.47
C LYS A 230 -50.87 62.43 -22.53
N LEU A 231 -49.95 62.25 -23.46
CA LEU A 231 -49.72 63.19 -24.56
C LEU A 231 -50.94 63.23 -25.49
N GLU A 232 -51.49 62.06 -25.83
CA GLU A 232 -52.72 61.93 -26.62
C GLU A 232 -53.92 62.60 -25.92
N GLU A 233 -54.17 62.29 -24.64
CA GLU A 233 -55.25 62.94 -23.86
C GLU A 233 -55.09 64.47 -23.77
N THR A 234 -53.84 64.94 -23.70
CA THR A 234 -53.55 66.38 -23.65
C THR A 234 -53.85 67.04 -24.99
N LEU A 235 -53.47 66.41 -26.10
CA LEU A 235 -53.77 66.88 -27.45
C LEU A 235 -55.29 66.92 -27.72
N GLU A 236 -56.02 65.88 -27.34
CA GLU A 236 -57.49 65.85 -27.47
C GLU A 236 -58.15 67.00 -26.69
N LYS A 237 -57.69 67.27 -25.46
CA LYS A 237 -58.17 68.40 -24.67
C LYS A 237 -57.89 69.74 -25.35
N PHE A 238 -56.69 69.93 -25.91
CA PHE A 238 -56.36 71.16 -26.64
C PHE A 238 -57.26 71.38 -27.85
N LEU A 239 -57.46 70.35 -28.69
CA LEU A 239 -58.33 70.42 -29.86
C LEU A 239 -59.78 70.73 -29.48
N SER A 240 -60.31 70.06 -28.44
CA SER A 240 -61.67 70.33 -27.95
C SER A 240 -61.83 71.74 -27.36
N SER A 241 -60.74 72.36 -26.88
CA SER A 241 -60.76 73.72 -26.34
C SER A 241 -60.67 74.80 -27.42
N GLU A 242 -60.02 74.54 -28.56
CA GLU A 242 -60.01 75.44 -29.72
C GLU A 242 -61.36 75.46 -30.43
N GLU A 243 -62.04 74.32 -30.57
CA GLU A 243 -63.35 74.21 -31.24
C GLU A 243 -64.49 74.91 -30.47
N THR A 244 -64.31 75.16 -29.17
CA THR A 244 -65.25 75.94 -28.34
C THR A 244 -64.98 77.45 -28.33
N LEU A 245 -63.93 77.92 -28.99
CA LEU A 245 -63.51 79.33 -29.04
C LEU A 245 -63.81 80.01 -30.41
N GLU A 246 -64.33 79.28 -31.40
CA GLU A 246 -65.02 79.82 -32.59
C GLU A 246 -66.54 79.88 -32.39
#